data_AF-A0A918R1V9-F1
#
_entry.id   AF-A0A918R1V9-F1
#
_cell.length_a   1.000
_cell.length_b   1.000
_cell.length_c   1.000
_cell.angle_alpha   90.00
_cell.angle_beta   90.00
_cell.angle_gamma   90.00
#
_symmetry.space_group_name_H-M   'P 1'
#
loop_
_entity.id
_entity.type
_entity.pdbx_description
1 polymer ?
#
loop_
_entity_poly.entity_id
_entity_poly.type
_entity_poly.pdbx_seq_one_letter_code
_entity_poly.pdbx_strand_id
1 'polypeptide(L)'
;MTVSPARPTAPAVSPAGQAAPYGVSTTAFDGSRVRVLLMVDIHDGAQQEFLAAYEHMCQRVASVPGHLGDQLCQSLENPTQWLITSEWESAPPFLAWVNSEEHLDTVQPFQSCVRDTRSLRYTVLRETAGAAPPAPGLGGLQSAPRPGDNVVRHALTFTVKPGSEAKVAEILSGYESPEPRVDDTTRLLRTSLFLHGNRVVRAVEVRGDLQAALRHVARQPQVRAVEQAVDPYLEQERDLTDPLSARQFFTRAAMPAVHHVTSGRETDPQVRRCALFCPARPGAGEALARLLAAQDAAAVPGGDGPVAACTVFHREDLVVRLVDVAGEPEDAPGAVLGLSDAAARAEAERLLDAAALGVDGSLTDERTLPRLLAQARMRPLTDRRSPAS
;
A
#
# COMPACT_ATOMS: atom_id res chain seq x y z
N MET A 1 2.33 -32.74 53.58
CA MET A 1 1.25 -32.49 52.61
C MET A 1 1.55 -31.17 51.93
N THR A 2 2.23 -31.25 50.79
CA THR A 2 2.71 -30.12 49.98
C THR A 2 1.71 -29.91 48.86
N VAL A 3 1.04 -28.76 48.84
CA VAL A 3 0.11 -28.38 47.76
C VAL A 3 0.83 -27.37 46.88
N SER A 4 1.16 -27.79 45.66
CA SER A 4 1.66 -26.92 44.58
C SER A 4 0.54 -26.01 44.06
N PRO A 5 0.78 -24.72 43.82
CA PRO A 5 -0.16 -23.87 43.09
C PRO A 5 -0.05 -24.15 41.58
N ALA A 6 -1.20 -24.36 40.94
CA ALA A 6 -1.33 -24.57 39.50
C ALA A 6 -0.89 -23.31 38.73
N ARG A 7 -0.07 -23.51 37.68
CA ARG A 7 0.27 -22.48 36.69
C ARG A 7 -1.00 -22.06 35.92
N PRO A 8 -1.25 -20.76 35.70
CA PRO A 8 -2.29 -20.33 34.77
C PRO A 8 -1.87 -20.71 33.34
N THR A 9 -2.71 -21.51 32.68
CA THR A 9 -2.63 -21.79 31.25
C THR A 9 -2.82 -20.51 30.46
N ALA A 10 -1.84 -20.15 29.63
CA ALA A 10 -1.96 -19.09 28.64
C ALA A 10 -3.16 -19.35 27.71
N PRO A 11 -3.89 -18.32 27.25
CA PRO A 11 -4.97 -18.51 26.30
C PRO A 11 -4.40 -19.08 25.00
N ALA A 12 -4.97 -20.20 24.57
CA ALA A 12 -4.66 -20.80 23.28
C ALA A 12 -4.94 -19.76 22.18
N VAL A 13 -3.91 -19.44 21.40
CA VAL A 13 -4.06 -18.68 20.16
C VAL A 13 -4.97 -19.49 19.24
N SER A 14 -6.13 -18.93 18.89
CA SER A 14 -7.06 -19.55 17.95
C SER A 14 -6.35 -19.94 16.66
N PRO A 15 -6.61 -21.14 16.11
CA PRO A 15 -6.02 -21.53 14.84
C PRO A 15 -6.47 -20.57 13.73
N ALA A 16 -5.59 -20.42 12.74
CA ALA A 16 -5.72 -19.57 11.56
C ALA A 16 -7.18 -19.41 11.11
N GLY A 17 -7.58 -18.15 10.91
CA GLY A 17 -8.93 -17.77 10.49
C GLY A 17 -9.41 -18.66 9.36
N GLN A 18 -10.52 -19.35 9.60
CA GLN A 18 -11.31 -19.94 8.53
C GLN A 18 -11.52 -18.85 7.48
N ALA A 19 -11.06 -19.11 6.25
CA ALA A 19 -11.32 -18.27 5.11
C ALA A 19 -12.83 -17.98 5.09
N ALA A 20 -13.20 -16.71 5.13
CA ALA A 20 -14.59 -16.34 4.99
C ALA A 20 -15.10 -16.96 3.67
N PRO A 21 -16.25 -17.64 3.64
CA PRO A 21 -16.80 -18.25 2.43
C PRO A 21 -17.22 -17.23 1.36
N TYR A 22 -16.94 -15.95 1.60
CA TYR A 22 -17.16 -14.81 0.72
C TYR A 22 -15.82 -14.09 0.53
N GLY A 23 -15.51 -13.71 -0.70
CA GLY A 23 -14.30 -12.99 -1.06
C GLY A 23 -13.99 -11.80 -0.14
N VAL A 24 -12.70 -11.55 0.12
CA VAL A 24 -12.24 -10.40 0.92
C VAL A 24 -12.24 -9.14 0.04
N SER A 25 -12.79 -8.04 0.53
CA SER A 25 -12.76 -6.73 -0.13
C SER A 25 -12.35 -5.63 0.85
N THR A 26 -11.27 -4.92 0.52
CA THR A 26 -10.76 -3.76 1.27
C THR A 26 -10.65 -2.56 0.35
N THR A 27 -11.03 -1.38 0.84
CA THR A 27 -10.95 -0.13 0.06
C THR A 27 -10.72 1.05 0.99
N ALA A 28 -9.85 1.96 0.54
CA ALA A 28 -9.59 3.26 1.15
C ALA A 28 -10.68 4.29 0.80
N PHE A 29 -11.58 3.98 -0.13
CA PHE A 29 -12.56 4.91 -0.70
C PHE A 29 -13.96 4.85 -0.06
N ASP A 30 -14.09 4.26 1.13
CA ASP A 30 -15.37 4.12 1.82
C ASP A 30 -15.83 5.38 2.56
N GLY A 31 -15.02 6.43 2.56
CA GLY A 31 -15.30 7.69 3.25
C GLY A 31 -15.26 7.60 4.78
N SER A 32 -14.74 6.50 5.31
CA SER A 32 -14.64 6.32 6.76
C SER A 32 -13.43 7.06 7.32
N ARG A 33 -13.60 7.70 8.48
CA ARG A 33 -12.51 8.38 9.20
C ARG A 33 -11.38 7.42 9.51
N VAL A 34 -10.16 7.94 9.36
CA VAL A 34 -8.94 7.23 9.68
C VAL A 34 -8.34 7.81 10.95
N ARG A 35 -7.95 6.93 11.86
CA ARG A 35 -7.12 7.26 13.02
C ARG A 35 -5.75 6.62 12.87
N VAL A 36 -4.73 7.46 13.00
CA VAL A 36 -3.32 7.07 12.95
C VAL A 36 -2.75 7.21 14.34
N LEU A 37 -2.08 6.18 14.81
CA LEU A 37 -1.35 6.19 16.08
C LEU A 37 0.13 6.11 15.73
N LEU A 38 0.88 7.15 16.06
CA LEU A 38 2.33 7.19 15.95
C LEU A 38 2.92 7.09 17.36
N MET A 39 3.38 5.90 17.71
CA MET A 39 4.12 5.66 18.94
C MET A 39 5.57 6.08 18.70
N VAL A 40 6.13 6.86 19.62
CA VAL A 40 7.45 7.46 19.51
C VAL A 40 8.25 7.12 20.77
N ASP A 41 9.45 6.59 20.61
CA ASP A 41 10.44 6.50 21.68
C ASP A 41 11.53 7.53 21.42
N ILE A 42 11.74 8.44 22.38
CA ILE A 42 12.73 9.52 22.27
C ILE A 42 14.03 9.17 22.98
N HIS A 43 15.12 9.86 22.62
CA HIS A 43 16.36 9.81 23.37
C HIS A 43 16.20 10.38 24.79
N ASP A 44 16.96 9.84 25.75
CA ASP A 44 16.96 10.32 27.13
C ASP A 44 17.37 11.80 27.19
N GLY A 45 16.56 12.62 27.87
CA GLY A 45 16.77 14.07 27.99
C GLY A 45 16.24 14.90 26.80
N ALA A 46 15.71 14.28 25.74
CA ALA A 46 15.24 14.98 24.55
C ALA A 46 13.78 15.47 24.64
N GLN A 47 13.13 15.40 25.80
CA GLN A 47 11.70 15.70 25.98
C GLN A 47 11.32 17.11 25.48
N GLN A 48 12.11 18.12 25.83
CA GLN A 48 11.83 19.51 25.46
C GLN A 48 12.07 19.76 23.98
N GLU A 49 13.12 19.16 23.41
CA GLU A 49 13.40 19.22 21.98
C GLU A 49 12.27 18.57 21.18
N PHE A 50 11.81 17.38 21.59
CA PHE A 50 10.69 16.69 20.97
C PHE A 50 9.39 17.49 21.05
N LEU A 51 9.08 18.08 22.22
CA LEU A 51 7.88 18.91 22.39
C LEU A 51 7.92 20.13 21.45
N ALA A 52 9.04 20.84 21.39
CA ALA A 52 9.22 21.98 20.49
C ALA A 52 9.10 21.57 19.01
N ALA A 53 9.68 20.44 18.63
CA ALA A 53 9.55 19.88 17.29
C ALA A 53 8.09 19.53 16.96
N TYR A 54 7.34 18.97 17.91
CA TYR A 54 5.93 18.63 17.73
C TYR A 54 5.05 19.88 17.57
N GLU A 55 5.26 20.91 18.37
CA GLU A 55 4.51 22.16 18.28
C GLU A 55 4.70 22.86 16.93
N HIS A 56 5.89 22.72 16.33
CA HIS A 56 6.12 23.17 14.96
C HIS A 56 5.41 22.28 13.92
N MET A 57 5.46 20.96 14.10
CA MET A 57 4.82 19.99 13.22
C MET A 57 3.30 20.17 13.17
N CYS A 58 2.62 20.29 14.32
CA CYS A 58 1.16 20.31 14.38
C CYS A 58 0.55 21.54 13.68
N GLN A 59 1.25 22.67 13.68
CA GLN A 59 0.84 23.87 12.94
C GLN A 59 0.79 23.64 11.43
N ARG A 60 1.73 22.83 10.90
CA ARG A 60 1.76 22.48 9.47
C ARG A 60 0.68 21.46 9.13
N VAL A 61 0.59 20.38 9.91
CA VAL A 61 -0.37 19.29 9.67
C VAL A 61 -1.81 19.78 9.73
N ALA A 62 -2.13 20.73 10.63
CA ALA A 62 -3.46 21.32 10.75
C ALA A 62 -3.96 22.03 9.47
N SER A 63 -3.07 22.37 8.54
CA SER A 63 -3.43 22.98 7.25
C SER A 63 -3.57 21.97 6.11
N VAL A 64 -3.25 20.70 6.36
CA VAL A 64 -3.32 19.64 5.35
C VAL A 64 -4.79 19.29 5.09
N PRO A 65 -5.25 19.27 3.82
CA PRO A 65 -6.62 18.90 3.48
C PRO A 65 -7.01 17.54 4.07
N GLY A 66 -8.20 17.49 4.68
CA GLY A 66 -8.76 16.28 5.27
C GLY A 66 -8.21 15.91 6.66
N HIS A 67 -7.27 16.67 7.22
CA HIS A 67 -6.89 16.54 8.63
C HIS A 67 -8.01 17.07 9.54
N LEU A 68 -8.29 16.34 10.62
CA LEU A 68 -9.35 16.69 11.59
C LEU A 68 -8.78 17.12 12.94
N GLY A 69 -7.61 16.63 13.33
CA GLY A 69 -6.97 16.98 14.60
C GLY A 69 -5.92 15.98 15.05
N ASP A 70 -5.06 16.43 15.95
CA ASP A 70 -4.03 15.62 16.59
C ASP A 70 -4.12 15.70 18.13
N GLN A 71 -3.64 14.67 18.81
CA GLN A 71 -3.36 14.70 20.24
C GLN A 71 -1.95 14.19 20.49
N LEU A 72 -1.20 14.91 21.33
CA LEU A 72 0.07 14.45 21.87
C LEU A 72 -0.15 13.89 23.27
N CYS A 73 0.33 12.68 23.49
CA CYS A 73 0.30 12.01 24.78
C CYS A 73 1.72 11.61 25.17
N GLN A 74 2.02 11.68 26.45
CA GLN A 74 3.20 11.07 27.05
C GLN A 74 2.76 9.88 27.90
N SER A 75 3.53 8.79 27.87
CA SER A 75 3.28 7.63 28.72
C SER A 75 3.39 8.03 30.19
N LEU A 76 2.43 7.55 30.99
CA LEU A 76 2.41 7.75 32.44
C LEU A 76 3.54 7.00 33.14
N GLU A 77 3.97 5.87 32.57
CA GLU A 77 4.92 4.93 33.18
C GLU A 77 6.35 5.14 32.67
N ASN A 78 6.50 5.58 31.42
CA ASN A 78 7.81 5.77 30.80
C ASN A 78 7.91 7.15 30.12
N PRO A 79 8.63 8.11 30.71
CA PRO A 79 8.77 9.47 30.17
C PRO A 79 9.41 9.57 28.77
N THR A 80 10.09 8.54 28.27
CA THR A 80 10.65 8.52 26.91
C THR A 80 9.64 8.05 25.86
N GLN A 81 8.49 7.51 26.27
CA GLN A 81 7.48 7.00 25.35
C GLN A 81 6.36 8.01 25.18
N TRP A 82 6.07 8.33 23.93
CA TRP A 82 5.05 9.28 23.52
C TRP A 82 4.12 8.65 22.47
N LEU A 83 2.92 9.19 22.36
CA LEU A 83 1.92 8.80 21.37
C LEU A 83 1.36 10.05 20.72
N ILE A 84 1.41 10.11 19.39
CA ILE A 84 0.67 11.09 18.60
C ILE A 84 -0.53 10.35 17.99
N THR A 85 -1.74 10.78 18.30
CA THR A 85 -2.94 10.34 17.59
C THR A 85 -3.30 11.39 16.56
N SER A 86 -3.57 10.98 15.32
CA SER A 86 -3.98 11.87 14.24
C SER A 86 -5.26 11.36 13.60
N GLU A 87 -6.22 12.25 13.36
CA GLU A 87 -7.50 11.93 12.75
C GLU A 87 -7.69 12.61 11.41
N TRP A 88 -8.26 11.86 10.47
CA TRP A 88 -8.45 12.28 9.09
C TRP A 88 -9.86 11.94 8.63
N GLU A 89 -10.43 12.78 7.78
CA GLU A 89 -11.78 12.61 7.25
C GLU A 89 -11.95 11.29 6.48
N SER A 90 -10.89 10.84 5.81
CA SER A 90 -10.83 9.59 5.07
C SER A 90 -9.38 9.18 4.79
N ALA A 91 -9.17 7.97 4.25
CA ALA A 91 -7.83 7.47 3.94
C ALA A 91 -7.09 8.20 2.81
N PRO A 92 -7.73 8.62 1.69
CA PRO A 92 -7.03 9.28 0.58
C PRO A 92 -6.21 10.52 0.95
N PRO A 93 -6.74 11.54 1.66
CA PRO A 93 -5.94 12.71 2.05
C PRO A 93 -4.74 12.34 2.92
N PHE A 94 -4.93 11.43 3.88
CA PHE A 94 -3.84 10.92 4.71
C PHE A 94 -2.76 10.22 3.87
N LEU A 95 -3.16 9.32 2.95
CA LEU A 95 -2.25 8.58 2.10
C LEU A 95 -1.50 9.49 1.11
N ALA A 96 -2.16 10.54 0.60
CA ALA A 96 -1.49 11.55 -0.23
C ALA A 96 -0.42 12.30 0.59
N TRP A 97 -0.76 12.77 1.79
CA TRP A 97 0.16 13.50 2.65
C TRP A 97 1.34 12.64 3.13
N VAL A 98 1.10 11.46 3.72
CA VAL A 98 2.18 10.64 4.34
C VAL A 98 3.24 10.18 3.33
N ASN A 99 2.90 10.20 2.05
CA ASN A 99 3.79 9.81 0.96
C ASN A 99 4.39 11.02 0.22
N SER A 100 4.13 12.26 0.63
CA SER A 100 4.59 13.48 -0.05
C SER A 100 5.95 14.00 0.46
N GLU A 101 6.56 14.94 -0.27
CA GLU A 101 7.73 15.68 0.21
C GLU A 101 7.39 16.58 1.40
N GLU A 102 6.18 17.17 1.42
CA GLU A 102 5.70 17.97 2.54
C GLU A 102 5.73 17.18 3.86
N HIS A 103 5.38 15.89 3.83
CA HIS A 103 5.50 15.03 5.00
C HIS A 103 6.96 14.86 5.45
N LEU A 104 7.90 14.65 4.53
CA LEU A 104 9.32 14.53 4.86
C LEU A 104 9.84 15.78 5.57
N ASP A 105 9.49 16.96 5.04
CA ASP A 105 9.87 18.24 5.64
C ASP A 105 9.20 18.44 7.01
N THR A 106 7.96 17.98 7.16
CA THR A 106 7.18 18.14 8.39
C THR A 106 7.75 17.30 9.54
N VAL A 107 8.26 16.11 9.25
CA VAL A 107 8.80 15.17 10.25
C VAL A 107 10.32 15.24 10.41
N GLN A 108 11.01 16.04 9.60
CA GLN A 108 12.45 16.21 9.66
C GLN A 108 12.96 16.67 11.05
N PRO A 109 12.30 17.60 11.76
CA PRO A 109 12.73 18.02 13.09
C PRO A 109 12.75 16.92 14.16
N PHE A 110 12.01 15.82 13.96
CA PHE A 110 12.00 14.70 14.92
C PHE A 110 13.25 13.82 14.85
N GLN A 111 14.03 13.91 13.78
CA GLN A 111 15.11 12.95 13.53
C GLN A 111 16.24 12.99 14.55
N SER A 112 16.49 14.14 15.20
CA SER A 112 17.54 14.29 16.21
C SER A 112 17.14 13.75 17.58
N CYS A 113 15.84 13.79 17.92
CA CYS A 113 15.34 13.46 19.25
C CYS A 113 14.65 12.10 19.33
N VAL A 114 14.27 11.49 18.20
CA VAL A 114 13.55 10.22 18.15
C VAL A 114 14.48 9.04 17.90
N ARG A 115 14.40 8.06 18.80
CA ARG A 115 15.13 6.78 18.72
C ARG A 115 14.40 5.76 17.83
N ASP A 116 13.08 5.63 18.00
CA ASP A 116 12.27 4.68 17.25
C ASP A 116 10.82 5.18 17.06
N THR A 117 10.17 4.70 16.00
CA THR A 117 8.76 5.01 15.73
C THR A 117 7.99 3.78 15.28
N ARG A 118 6.73 3.71 15.68
CA ARG A 118 5.78 2.73 15.18
C ARG A 118 4.47 3.40 14.80
N SER A 119 4.08 3.26 13.54
CA SER A 119 2.83 3.81 13.01
C SER A 119 1.80 2.72 12.83
N LEU A 120 0.62 2.91 13.42
CA LEU A 120 -0.55 2.05 13.29
C LEU A 120 -1.70 2.86 12.69
N ARG A 121 -2.55 2.21 11.89
CA ARG A 121 -3.62 2.86 11.15
C ARG A 121 -4.92 2.09 11.34
N TYR A 122 -5.99 2.81 11.62
CA TYR A 122 -7.30 2.25 11.91
C TYR A 122 -8.37 3.06 11.22
N THR A 123 -9.46 2.38 10.85
CA THR A 123 -10.70 3.05 10.50
C THR A 123 -11.58 3.12 11.75
N VAL A 124 -12.27 4.25 11.96
CA VAL A 124 -13.14 4.42 13.13
C VAL A 124 -14.48 3.72 12.89
N LEU A 125 -14.73 2.62 13.60
CA LEU A 125 -15.98 1.84 13.49
C LEU A 125 -17.10 2.41 14.35
N ARG A 126 -16.81 2.69 15.63
CA ARG A 126 -17.77 3.20 16.60
C ARG A 126 -17.07 4.25 17.45
N GLU A 127 -17.84 5.23 17.87
CA GLU A 127 -17.39 6.30 18.75
C GLU A 127 -18.43 6.51 19.83
N THR A 128 -17.98 6.66 21.07
CA THR A 128 -18.82 7.01 22.20
C THR A 128 -18.54 8.47 22.52
N ALA A 129 -19.41 9.37 22.04
CA ALA A 129 -19.34 10.78 22.39
C ALA A 129 -19.98 11.04 23.76
N GLY A 130 -19.53 12.09 24.46
CA GLY A 130 -20.27 12.65 25.58
C GLY A 130 -21.59 13.29 25.12
N ALA A 131 -22.34 13.93 26.02
CA ALA A 131 -23.66 14.52 25.72
C ALA A 131 -23.65 15.66 24.67
N ALA A 132 -22.48 16.10 24.20
CA ALA A 132 -22.36 17.13 23.18
C ALA A 132 -22.62 16.54 21.78
N PRO A 133 -23.36 17.25 20.91
CA PRO A 133 -23.55 16.82 19.53
C PRO A 133 -22.19 16.74 18.81
N PRO A 134 -22.01 15.79 17.88
CA PRO A 134 -20.80 15.71 17.07
C PRO A 134 -20.62 17.00 16.26
N ALA A 135 -19.37 17.43 16.10
CA ALA A 135 -19.06 18.59 15.27
C ALA A 135 -19.50 18.33 13.81
N PRO A 136 -20.13 19.31 13.13
CA PRO A 136 -20.45 19.19 11.72
C PRO A 136 -19.17 19.06 10.89
N GLY A 137 -19.18 18.20 9.86
CA GLY A 137 -18.04 18.01 8.95
C GLY A 137 -17.08 16.87 9.32
N LEU A 138 -17.35 16.11 10.36
CA LEU A 138 -16.60 14.87 10.63
C LEU A 138 -16.91 13.83 9.54
N GLY A 139 -15.86 13.21 8.97
CA GLY A 139 -16.01 12.09 8.05
C GLY A 139 -16.84 10.93 8.61
N GLY A 140 -17.18 9.96 7.76
CA GLY A 140 -18.07 8.86 8.14
C GLY A 140 -17.48 7.91 9.18
N LEU A 141 -18.34 7.20 9.91
CA LEU A 141 -17.95 5.97 10.61
C LEU A 141 -18.03 4.79 9.66
N GLN A 142 -17.15 3.81 9.85
CA GLN A 142 -17.26 2.56 9.13
C GLN A 142 -18.55 1.83 9.52
N SER A 143 -19.39 1.54 8.52
CA SER A 143 -20.74 1.01 8.77
C SER A 143 -20.72 -0.39 9.41
N ALA A 144 -19.86 -1.28 8.92
CA ALA A 144 -19.74 -2.67 9.37
C ALA A 144 -18.28 -3.12 9.50
N PRO A 145 -17.95 -4.07 10.40
CA PRO A 145 -16.62 -4.69 10.44
C PRO A 145 -16.25 -5.32 9.09
N ARG A 146 -14.99 -5.16 8.68
CA ARG A 146 -14.48 -5.76 7.43
C ARG A 146 -13.82 -7.11 7.73
N PRO A 147 -14.20 -8.20 7.06
CA PRO A 147 -13.37 -9.40 7.04
C PRO A 147 -12.07 -9.09 6.29
N GLY A 148 -10.92 -9.42 6.89
CA GLY A 148 -9.61 -9.25 6.30
C GLY A 148 -8.86 -10.57 6.19
N ASP A 149 -7.87 -10.62 5.31
CA ASP A 149 -6.98 -11.78 5.12
C ASP A 149 -5.67 -11.66 5.92
N ASN A 150 -5.55 -10.62 6.76
CA ASN A 150 -4.33 -10.24 7.49
C ASN A 150 -3.10 -10.02 6.57
N VAL A 151 -3.33 -9.68 5.30
CA VAL A 151 -2.26 -9.39 4.33
C VAL A 151 -2.23 -7.90 4.02
N VAL A 152 -1.11 -7.27 4.37
CA VAL A 152 -0.77 -5.91 3.95
C VAL A 152 -0.18 -5.97 2.55
N ARG A 153 -0.74 -5.15 1.65
CA ARG A 153 -0.31 -5.00 0.26
C ARG A 153 0.30 -3.63 0.08
N HIS A 154 1.49 -3.57 -0.47
CA HIS A 154 2.18 -2.32 -0.72
C HIS A 154 3.00 -2.41 -2.00
N ALA A 155 3.13 -1.30 -2.71
CA ALA A 155 4.02 -1.21 -3.85
C ALA A 155 5.04 -0.09 -3.67
N LEU A 156 6.18 -0.24 -4.33
CA LEU A 156 7.21 0.76 -4.48
C LEU A 156 7.42 1.01 -5.97
N THR A 157 7.61 2.26 -6.37
CA THR A 157 7.91 2.65 -7.75
C THR A 157 9.19 3.47 -7.83
N PHE A 158 10.01 3.24 -8.84
CA PHE A 158 11.21 4.03 -9.12
C PHE A 158 11.49 4.07 -10.62
N THR A 159 12.15 5.13 -11.08
CA THR A 159 12.47 5.33 -12.49
C THR A 159 13.93 4.98 -12.71
N VAL A 160 14.20 4.32 -13.82
CA VAL A 160 15.57 4.03 -14.26
C VAL A 160 15.94 4.92 -15.44
N LYS A 161 17.24 5.17 -15.60
CA LYS A 161 17.80 6.00 -16.66
C LYS A 161 17.39 5.42 -18.02
N PRO A 162 16.91 6.23 -18.97
CA PRO A 162 16.60 5.76 -20.31
C PRO A 162 17.76 4.98 -20.94
N GLY A 163 17.47 3.83 -21.54
CA GLY A 163 18.46 2.92 -22.12
C GLY A 163 19.04 1.87 -21.16
N SER A 164 18.75 1.95 -19.86
CA SER A 164 19.19 0.95 -18.87
C SER A 164 18.17 -0.17 -18.60
N GLU A 165 17.01 -0.12 -19.23
CA GLU A 165 15.84 -0.97 -18.94
C GLU A 165 16.14 -2.46 -19.08
N ALA A 166 16.90 -2.84 -20.11
CA ALA A 166 17.29 -4.22 -20.34
C ALA A 166 18.22 -4.74 -19.22
N LYS A 167 19.16 -3.90 -18.78
CA LYS A 167 20.12 -4.28 -17.73
C LYS A 167 19.46 -4.38 -16.37
N VAL A 168 18.59 -3.43 -16.04
CA VAL A 168 17.79 -3.45 -14.82
C VAL A 168 16.88 -4.68 -14.77
N ALA A 169 16.26 -5.03 -15.89
CA ALA A 169 15.43 -6.22 -15.98
C ALA A 169 16.22 -7.51 -15.73
N GLU A 170 17.43 -7.63 -16.28
CA GLU A 170 18.33 -8.75 -16.00
C GLU A 170 18.60 -8.88 -14.49
N ILE A 171 19.02 -7.78 -13.85
CA ILE A 171 19.33 -7.73 -12.42
C ILE A 171 18.12 -8.12 -11.56
N LEU A 172 16.96 -7.52 -11.84
CA LEU A 172 15.74 -7.71 -11.05
C LEU A 172 15.02 -9.04 -11.30
N SER A 173 15.37 -9.77 -12.37
CA SER A 173 14.81 -11.10 -12.67
C SER A 173 15.63 -12.21 -12.02
N GLY A 174 16.96 -12.04 -11.93
CA GLY A 174 17.90 -13.14 -11.63
C GLY A 174 18.28 -13.36 -10.16
N TYR A 175 17.78 -12.53 -9.23
CA TYR A 175 18.27 -12.58 -7.85
C TYR A 175 17.65 -13.68 -6.99
N GLU A 176 18.40 -14.19 -6.00
CA GLU A 176 17.92 -15.19 -5.06
C GLU A 176 16.79 -14.65 -4.15
N SER A 177 15.80 -15.47 -3.85
CA SER A 177 14.72 -15.05 -2.95
C SER A 177 15.25 -14.80 -1.53
N PRO A 178 14.78 -13.75 -0.85
CA PRO A 178 15.06 -13.57 0.56
C PRO A 178 14.40 -14.66 1.41
N GLU A 179 14.95 -14.94 2.60
CA GLU A 179 14.26 -15.68 3.65
C GLU A 179 12.98 -14.92 4.01
N PRO A 180 11.78 -15.52 3.82
CA PRO A 180 10.54 -14.78 3.97
C PRO A 180 10.04 -14.68 5.41
N ARG A 181 10.49 -15.55 6.33
CA ARG A 181 10.00 -15.56 7.72
C ARG A 181 10.80 -14.57 8.57
N VAL A 182 10.09 -13.61 9.15
CA VAL A 182 10.68 -12.62 10.07
C VAL A 182 10.59 -13.14 11.51
N ASP A 183 9.38 -13.54 11.90
CA ASP A 183 9.04 -14.08 13.22
C ASP A 183 7.80 -14.99 13.10
N ASP A 184 7.14 -15.31 14.21
CA ASP A 184 5.96 -16.19 14.24
C ASP A 184 4.70 -15.54 13.65
N THR A 185 4.67 -14.21 13.56
CA THR A 185 3.50 -13.42 13.15
C THR A 185 3.71 -12.66 11.83
N THR A 186 4.97 -12.45 11.44
CA THR A 186 5.35 -11.64 10.28
C THR A 186 6.07 -12.46 9.21
N ARG A 187 5.55 -12.40 7.98
CA ARG A 187 6.10 -13.13 6.83
C ARG A 187 5.86 -12.40 5.52
N LEU A 188 6.89 -12.31 4.67
CA LEU A 188 6.75 -11.93 3.28
C LEU A 188 6.05 -13.07 2.51
N LEU A 189 4.91 -12.83 1.88
CA LEU A 189 4.12 -13.84 1.18
C LEU A 189 4.41 -13.88 -0.32
N ARG A 190 4.53 -12.71 -0.95
CA ARG A 190 4.76 -12.60 -2.40
C ARG A 190 5.53 -11.33 -2.72
N THR A 191 6.43 -11.41 -3.69
CA THR A 191 7.11 -10.26 -4.27
C THR A 191 7.00 -10.34 -5.79
N SER A 192 6.41 -9.32 -6.39
CA SER A 192 6.20 -9.21 -7.83
C SER A 192 6.84 -7.92 -8.34
N LEU A 193 7.68 -8.00 -9.37
CA LEU A 193 8.33 -6.85 -10.00
C LEU A 193 7.92 -6.77 -11.47
N PHE A 194 7.61 -5.56 -11.91
CA PHE A 194 7.19 -5.27 -13.26
C PHE A 194 7.90 -4.03 -13.80
N LEU A 195 8.05 -3.97 -15.12
CA LEU A 195 8.64 -2.83 -15.83
C LEU A 195 7.72 -2.35 -16.94
N HIS A 196 7.50 -1.05 -17.02
CA HIS A 196 6.80 -0.38 -18.13
C HIS A 196 7.58 0.85 -18.56
N GLY A 197 8.00 0.92 -19.83
CA GLY A 197 9.02 1.89 -20.24
C GLY A 197 10.25 1.79 -19.34
N ASN A 198 10.62 2.90 -18.71
CA ASN A 198 11.69 2.99 -17.70
C ASN A 198 11.18 3.03 -16.24
N ARG A 199 9.90 2.73 -16.01
CA ARG A 199 9.29 2.67 -14.67
C ARG A 199 9.29 1.24 -14.15
N VAL A 200 9.90 1.03 -12.98
CA VAL A 200 9.81 -0.23 -12.23
C VAL A 200 8.76 -0.11 -11.14
N VAL A 201 7.91 -1.12 -10.99
CA VAL A 201 6.99 -1.27 -9.86
C VAL A 201 7.25 -2.60 -9.16
N ARG A 202 7.50 -2.54 -7.85
CA ARG A 202 7.67 -3.70 -6.97
C ARG A 202 6.48 -3.77 -6.02
N ALA A 203 5.63 -4.78 -6.19
CA ALA A 203 4.54 -5.09 -5.27
C ALA A 203 4.97 -6.17 -4.27
N VAL A 204 4.64 -5.97 -3.00
CA VAL A 204 4.87 -6.90 -1.90
C VAL A 204 3.58 -7.19 -1.15
N GLU A 205 3.44 -8.46 -0.76
CA GLU A 205 2.35 -8.94 0.10
C GLU A 205 2.97 -9.47 1.38
N VAL A 206 2.57 -8.92 2.53
CA VAL A 206 3.14 -9.26 3.84
C VAL A 206 2.01 -9.63 4.78
N ARG A 207 2.14 -10.77 5.45
CA ARG A 207 1.34 -11.06 6.65
C ARG A 207 2.02 -10.43 7.85
N GLY A 208 1.27 -9.73 8.70
CA GLY A 208 1.80 -9.10 9.91
C GLY A 208 2.36 -7.69 9.66
N ASP A 209 3.52 -7.40 10.23
CA ASP A 209 4.09 -6.04 10.22
C ASP A 209 4.92 -5.78 8.94
N LEU A 210 4.41 -4.89 8.08
CA LEU A 210 5.07 -4.50 6.83
C LEU A 210 6.47 -3.91 7.06
N GLN A 211 6.64 -3.04 8.05
CA GLN A 211 7.94 -2.40 8.27
C GLN A 211 8.97 -3.40 8.79
N ALA A 212 8.58 -4.29 9.71
CA ALA A 212 9.44 -5.35 10.19
C ALA A 212 9.87 -6.28 9.04
N ALA A 213 8.94 -6.66 8.15
CA ALA A 213 9.25 -7.45 6.97
C ALA A 213 10.21 -6.75 6.00
N LEU A 214 9.96 -5.48 5.67
CA LEU A 214 10.85 -4.72 4.79
C LEU A 214 12.24 -4.54 5.40
N ARG A 215 12.35 -4.24 6.70
CA ARG A 215 13.64 -4.13 7.42
C ARG A 215 14.38 -5.46 7.44
N HIS A 216 13.68 -6.58 7.65
CA HIS A 216 14.27 -7.91 7.63
C HIS A 216 14.85 -8.24 6.26
N VAL A 217 14.05 -8.08 5.20
CA VAL A 217 14.44 -8.37 3.81
C VAL A 217 15.60 -7.46 3.36
N ALA A 218 15.57 -6.17 3.68
CA ALA A 218 16.61 -5.22 3.29
C ALA A 218 18.00 -5.52 3.88
N ARG A 219 18.09 -6.26 5.00
CA ARG A 219 19.36 -6.65 5.63
C ARG A 219 20.02 -7.86 4.97
N GLN A 220 19.30 -8.61 4.13
CA GLN A 220 19.79 -9.87 3.58
C GLN A 220 20.79 -9.63 2.43
N PRO A 221 21.91 -10.39 2.37
CA PRO A 221 22.99 -10.14 1.41
C PRO A 221 22.55 -10.12 -0.05
N GLN A 222 21.70 -11.06 -0.46
CA GLN A 222 21.17 -11.17 -1.82
C GLN A 222 20.31 -9.97 -2.21
N VAL A 223 19.57 -9.39 -1.26
CA VAL A 223 18.77 -8.18 -1.50
C VAL A 223 19.69 -6.97 -1.62
N ARG A 224 20.66 -6.82 -0.70
CA ARG A 224 21.63 -5.71 -0.73
C ARG A 224 22.43 -5.71 -2.05
N ALA A 225 22.86 -6.88 -2.51
CA ALA A 225 23.59 -7.02 -3.77
C ALA A 225 22.76 -6.56 -4.98
N VAL A 226 21.47 -6.87 -5.01
CA VAL A 226 20.55 -6.43 -6.07
C VAL A 226 20.33 -4.94 -6.04
N GLU A 227 20.05 -4.36 -4.87
CA GLU A 227 19.83 -2.92 -4.77
C GLU A 227 21.09 -2.16 -5.20
N GLN A 228 22.27 -2.57 -4.73
CA GLN A 228 23.56 -1.99 -5.14
C GLN A 228 23.82 -2.11 -6.64
N ALA A 229 23.42 -3.23 -7.26
CA ALA A 229 23.56 -3.42 -8.70
C ALA A 229 22.60 -2.53 -9.51
N VAL A 230 21.43 -2.18 -8.96
CA VAL A 230 20.44 -1.30 -9.61
C VAL A 230 20.80 0.18 -9.44
N ASP A 231 21.41 0.58 -8.33
CA ASP A 231 21.66 1.99 -7.98
C ASP A 231 22.30 2.84 -9.10
N PRO A 232 23.32 2.38 -9.87
CA PRO A 232 23.91 3.15 -10.97
C PRO A 232 22.92 3.52 -12.09
N TYR A 233 21.84 2.75 -12.21
CA TYR A 233 20.83 2.89 -13.26
C TYR A 233 19.61 3.68 -12.82
N LEU A 234 19.52 4.13 -11.57
CA LEU A 234 18.39 4.94 -11.09
C LEU A 234 18.48 6.38 -11.58
N GLU A 235 17.35 6.99 -11.94
CA GLU A 235 17.33 8.43 -12.23
C GLU A 235 17.57 9.27 -10.97
N GLN A 236 17.08 8.78 -9.82
CA GLN A 236 17.27 9.42 -8.53
C GLN A 236 18.27 8.61 -7.72
N GLU A 237 19.39 9.24 -7.38
CA GLU A 237 20.38 8.65 -6.49
C GLU A 237 19.78 8.44 -5.09
N ARG A 238 20.16 7.34 -4.45
CA ARG A 238 19.75 7.00 -3.09
C ARG A 238 20.89 6.24 -2.41
N ASP A 239 20.96 6.37 -1.10
CA ASP A 239 21.81 5.54 -0.26
C ASP A 239 20.92 4.78 0.74
N LEU A 240 20.72 3.48 0.49
CA LEU A 240 19.92 2.65 1.39
C LEU A 240 20.64 2.27 2.70
N THR A 241 21.91 2.65 2.85
CA THR A 241 22.68 2.47 4.09
C THR A 241 22.55 3.67 5.03
N ASP A 242 22.23 4.84 4.50
CA ASP A 242 21.84 6.02 5.26
C ASP A 242 20.34 5.98 5.62
N PRO A 243 19.97 5.96 6.92
CA PRO A 243 18.56 5.94 7.32
C PRO A 243 17.74 7.11 6.78
N LEU A 244 18.35 8.30 6.62
CA LEU A 244 17.65 9.49 6.12
C LEU A 244 17.33 9.32 4.63
N SER A 245 18.34 9.04 3.81
CA SER A 245 18.18 8.81 2.37
C SER A 245 17.24 7.63 2.10
N ALA A 246 17.34 6.53 2.86
CA ALA A 246 16.41 5.42 2.77
C ALA A 246 14.96 5.84 3.05
N ARG A 247 14.71 6.60 4.12
CA ARG A 247 13.37 7.11 4.46
C ARG A 247 12.81 7.97 3.34
N GLN A 248 13.60 8.92 2.81
CA GLN A 248 13.19 9.77 1.71
C GLN A 248 12.84 8.95 0.46
N PHE A 249 13.69 7.98 0.10
CA PHE A 249 13.42 7.09 -1.02
C PHE A 249 12.12 6.32 -0.82
N PHE A 250 11.91 5.67 0.33
CA PHE A 250 10.69 4.89 0.56
C PHE A 250 9.44 5.77 0.58
N THR A 251 9.48 6.97 1.15
CA THR A 251 8.35 7.91 1.11
C THR A 251 8.03 8.33 -0.32
N ARG A 252 9.04 8.66 -1.14
CA ARG A 252 8.86 9.02 -2.57
C ARG A 252 8.44 7.85 -3.45
N ALA A 253 8.90 6.64 -3.14
CA ALA A 253 8.61 5.45 -3.92
C ALA A 253 7.30 4.79 -3.52
N ALA A 254 6.77 5.04 -2.32
CA ALA A 254 5.60 4.37 -1.79
C ALA A 254 4.36 4.58 -2.67
N MET A 255 3.72 3.47 -3.00
CA MET A 255 2.42 3.37 -3.65
C MET A 255 1.53 2.45 -2.81
N PRO A 256 0.76 3.00 -1.85
CA PRO A 256 -0.13 2.20 -1.02
C PRO A 256 -1.23 1.52 -1.84
N ALA A 257 -1.65 0.33 -1.41
CA ALA A 257 -2.86 -0.29 -1.93
C ALA A 257 -4.08 0.50 -1.43
N VAL A 258 -4.84 1.08 -2.36
CA VAL A 258 -6.08 1.81 -2.06
C VAL A 258 -7.32 0.93 -2.25
N HIS A 259 -7.17 -0.20 -2.94
CA HIS A 259 -8.22 -1.20 -3.09
C HIS A 259 -7.63 -2.59 -3.24
N HIS A 260 -8.28 -3.60 -2.67
CA HIS A 260 -8.04 -4.99 -2.99
C HIS A 260 -9.33 -5.78 -2.87
N VAL A 261 -9.56 -6.69 -3.82
CA VAL A 261 -10.62 -7.68 -3.73
C VAL A 261 -10.14 -9.03 -4.26
N THR A 262 -10.69 -10.10 -3.69
CA THR A 262 -10.53 -11.47 -4.17
C THR A 262 -11.89 -12.14 -4.29
N SER A 263 -12.04 -13.03 -5.27
CA SER A 263 -13.23 -13.86 -5.46
C SER A 263 -13.41 -14.91 -4.36
N GLY A 264 -12.37 -15.21 -3.57
CA GLY A 264 -12.37 -16.27 -2.56
C GLY A 264 -12.27 -17.69 -3.12
N ARG A 265 -12.09 -17.85 -4.43
CA ARG A 265 -11.80 -19.15 -5.06
C ARG A 265 -10.42 -19.65 -4.61
N GLU A 266 -10.29 -20.95 -4.40
CA GLU A 266 -8.96 -21.56 -4.23
C GLU A 266 -8.07 -21.18 -5.40
N THR A 267 -6.81 -20.89 -5.10
CA THR A 267 -5.87 -20.38 -6.11
C THR A 267 -5.65 -21.45 -7.17
N ASP A 268 -6.29 -21.29 -8.33
CA ASP A 268 -6.12 -22.18 -9.46
C ASP A 268 -4.66 -22.09 -9.95
N PRO A 269 -3.96 -23.22 -10.16
CA PRO A 269 -2.61 -23.23 -10.71
C PRO A 269 -2.45 -22.52 -12.06
N GLN A 270 -3.55 -22.25 -12.78
CA GLN A 270 -3.55 -21.50 -14.04
C GLN A 270 -3.71 -19.98 -13.87
N VAL A 271 -3.73 -19.46 -12.64
CA VAL A 271 -3.83 -18.01 -12.39
C VAL A 271 -2.52 -17.32 -12.73
N ARG A 272 -2.59 -16.36 -13.66
CA ARG A 272 -1.48 -15.49 -14.05
C ARG A 272 -1.63 -14.13 -13.40
N ARG A 273 -0.52 -13.60 -12.90
CA ARG A 273 -0.46 -12.22 -12.41
C ARG A 273 0.01 -11.28 -13.51
N CYS A 274 -0.78 -10.24 -13.77
CA CYS A 274 -0.40 -9.12 -14.62
C CYS A 274 -0.50 -7.81 -13.85
N ALA A 275 0.43 -6.89 -14.13
CA ALA A 275 0.32 -5.51 -13.70
C ALA A 275 0.04 -4.63 -14.91
N LEU A 276 -0.82 -3.64 -14.72
CA LEU A 276 -1.18 -2.64 -15.71
C LEU A 276 -0.74 -1.27 -15.21
N PHE A 277 0.01 -0.56 -16.05
CA PHE A 277 0.30 0.85 -15.86
C PHE A 277 -0.87 1.67 -16.43
N CYS A 278 -1.55 2.41 -15.55
CA CYS A 278 -2.71 3.21 -15.87
C CYS A 278 -2.37 4.69 -15.59
N PRO A 279 -1.66 5.38 -16.50
CA PRO A 279 -1.34 6.78 -16.29
C PRO A 279 -2.63 7.59 -16.28
N ALA A 280 -2.88 8.30 -15.19
CA ALA A 280 -3.98 9.23 -15.14
C ALA A 280 -3.57 10.56 -15.79
N ARG A 281 -4.55 11.30 -16.28
CA ARG A 281 -4.36 12.71 -16.63
C ARG A 281 -3.98 13.51 -15.38
N PRO A 282 -3.31 14.67 -15.52
CA PRO A 282 -2.91 15.48 -14.37
C PRO A 282 -4.06 15.77 -13.40
N GLY A 283 -3.87 15.39 -12.13
CA GLY A 283 -4.86 15.52 -11.05
C GLY A 283 -6.01 14.51 -11.06
N ALA A 284 -6.00 13.52 -11.97
CA ALA A 284 -7.08 12.55 -12.13
C ALA A 284 -6.77 11.18 -11.49
N GLY A 285 -5.59 10.99 -10.91
CA GLY A 285 -5.16 9.70 -10.35
C GLY A 285 -6.10 9.10 -9.31
N GLU A 286 -6.56 9.89 -8.34
CA GLU A 286 -7.48 9.39 -7.30
C GLU A 286 -8.82 8.98 -7.91
N ALA A 287 -9.37 9.79 -8.82
CA ALA A 287 -10.62 9.49 -9.49
C ALA A 287 -10.52 8.21 -10.34
N LEU A 288 -9.41 8.01 -11.06
CA LEU A 288 -9.16 6.78 -11.80
C LEU A 288 -9.06 5.57 -10.87
N ALA A 289 -8.34 5.69 -9.76
CA ALA A 289 -8.22 4.63 -8.77
C ALA A 289 -9.57 4.28 -8.12
N ARG A 290 -10.43 5.28 -7.85
CA ARG A 290 -11.80 5.10 -7.36
C ARG A 290 -12.67 4.36 -8.38
N LEU A 291 -12.60 4.75 -9.66
CA LEU A 291 -13.31 4.08 -10.74
C LEU A 291 -12.95 2.59 -10.78
N LEU A 292 -11.65 2.27 -10.84
CA LEU A 292 -11.18 0.88 -10.87
C LEU A 292 -11.61 0.11 -9.62
N ALA A 293 -11.52 0.72 -8.44
CA ALA A 293 -11.97 0.09 -7.20
C ALA A 293 -13.47 -0.24 -7.18
N ALA A 294 -14.31 0.64 -7.74
CA ALA A 294 -15.74 0.41 -7.85
C ALA A 294 -16.05 -0.75 -8.82
N GLN A 295 -15.34 -0.79 -9.95
CA GLN A 295 -15.46 -1.85 -10.96
C GLN A 295 -15.05 -3.21 -10.39
N ASP A 296 -13.93 -3.24 -9.69
CA ASP A 296 -13.41 -4.43 -9.03
C ASP A 296 -14.38 -4.96 -7.96
N ALA A 297 -14.89 -4.08 -7.11
CA ALA A 297 -15.86 -4.43 -6.08
C ALA A 297 -17.19 -4.98 -6.64
N ALA A 298 -17.58 -4.55 -7.84
CA ALA A 298 -18.78 -5.04 -8.52
C ALA A 298 -18.56 -6.37 -9.24
N ALA A 299 -17.39 -6.57 -9.87
CA ALA A 299 -17.16 -7.67 -10.80
C ALA A 299 -16.50 -8.92 -10.20
N VAL A 300 -15.71 -8.77 -9.13
CA VAL A 300 -14.90 -9.87 -8.57
C VAL A 300 -15.67 -10.76 -7.57
N PRO A 301 -16.52 -10.21 -6.68
CA PRO A 301 -17.35 -11.05 -5.81
C PRO A 301 -18.29 -11.96 -6.62
N GLY A 302 -18.50 -13.20 -6.17
CA GLY A 302 -19.33 -14.19 -6.85
C GLY A 302 -18.54 -15.14 -7.75
N GLY A 303 -17.37 -14.73 -8.25
CA GLY A 303 -16.40 -15.65 -8.89
C GLY A 303 -16.77 -16.14 -10.28
N ASP A 304 -17.77 -15.53 -10.93
CA ASP A 304 -18.23 -15.90 -12.28
C ASP A 304 -17.30 -15.38 -13.39
N GLY A 305 -16.42 -14.41 -13.09
CA GLY A 305 -15.49 -13.79 -14.04
C GLY A 305 -14.08 -14.40 -14.05
N PRO A 306 -13.24 -14.04 -15.03
CA PRO A 306 -11.86 -14.53 -15.14
C PRO A 306 -10.90 -13.92 -14.13
N VAL A 307 -11.27 -12.82 -13.47
CA VAL A 307 -10.45 -12.13 -12.47
C VAL A 307 -10.62 -12.81 -11.11
N ALA A 308 -9.56 -13.46 -10.62
CA ALA A 308 -9.55 -14.13 -9.33
C ALA A 308 -9.28 -13.16 -8.17
N ALA A 309 -8.41 -12.17 -8.39
CA ALA A 309 -8.13 -11.10 -7.45
C ALA A 309 -7.57 -9.86 -8.16
N CYS A 310 -7.73 -8.70 -7.54
CA CYS A 310 -7.12 -7.47 -8.03
C CYS A 310 -6.72 -6.54 -6.88
N THR A 311 -5.71 -5.71 -7.11
CA THR A 311 -5.22 -4.68 -6.20
C THR A 311 -4.94 -3.42 -6.98
N VAL A 312 -5.46 -2.28 -6.51
CA VAL A 312 -5.16 -0.97 -7.08
C VAL A 312 -4.17 -0.27 -6.15
N PHE A 313 -3.01 0.08 -6.71
CA PHE A 313 -2.02 0.93 -6.08
C PHE A 313 -2.11 2.34 -6.68
N HIS A 314 -2.03 3.36 -5.84
CA HIS A 314 -2.22 4.73 -6.26
C HIS A 314 -1.23 5.65 -5.56
N ARG A 315 -0.66 6.57 -6.34
CA ARG A 315 0.13 7.71 -5.87
C ARG A 315 0.05 8.81 -6.92
N GLU A 316 -0.42 9.99 -6.54
CA GLU A 316 -0.55 11.14 -7.47
C GLU A 316 -1.28 10.67 -8.75
N ASP A 317 -0.75 10.94 -9.94
CA ASP A 317 -1.36 10.48 -11.21
C ASP A 317 -0.89 9.10 -11.67
N LEU A 318 -0.14 8.38 -10.83
CA LEU A 318 0.32 7.02 -11.09
C LEU A 318 -0.66 6.01 -10.47
N VAL A 319 -1.40 5.31 -11.32
CA VAL A 319 -2.25 4.19 -10.93
C VAL A 319 -1.67 2.90 -11.51
N VAL A 320 -1.53 1.88 -10.66
CA VAL A 320 -1.12 0.53 -11.08
C VAL A 320 -2.20 -0.44 -10.64
N ARG A 321 -2.77 -1.17 -11.60
CA ARG A 321 -3.72 -2.25 -11.32
C ARG A 321 -2.98 -3.58 -11.43
N LEU A 322 -2.92 -4.32 -10.33
CA LEU A 322 -2.39 -5.68 -10.28
C LEU A 322 -3.57 -6.65 -10.30
N VAL A 323 -3.53 -7.63 -11.20
CA VAL A 323 -4.66 -8.54 -11.45
C VAL A 323 -4.13 -9.97 -11.50
N ASP A 324 -4.79 -10.85 -10.76
CA ASP A 324 -4.64 -12.30 -10.85
C ASP A 324 -5.80 -12.82 -11.71
N VAL A 325 -5.50 -13.36 -12.89
CA VAL A 325 -6.46 -13.74 -13.93
C VAL A 325 -6.34 -15.23 -14.23
N ALA A 326 -7.46 -15.95 -14.31
CA ALA A 326 -7.51 -17.32 -14.80
C ALA A 326 -7.47 -17.33 -16.34
N GLY A 327 -6.52 -18.06 -16.93
CA GLY A 327 -6.34 -18.11 -18.38
C GLY A 327 -5.45 -16.99 -18.93
N GLU A 328 -5.60 -16.69 -20.23
CA GLU A 328 -4.85 -15.61 -20.87
C GLU A 328 -5.56 -14.26 -20.66
N PRO A 329 -4.86 -13.22 -20.15
CA PRO A 329 -5.44 -11.89 -19.97
C PRO A 329 -6.12 -11.30 -21.22
N GLU A 330 -5.59 -11.66 -22.40
CA GLU A 330 -6.05 -11.21 -23.71
C GLU A 330 -7.43 -11.75 -24.09
N ASP A 331 -7.91 -12.83 -23.45
CA ASP A 331 -9.23 -13.41 -23.72
C ASP A 331 -10.37 -12.57 -23.12
N ALA A 332 -10.08 -11.71 -22.13
CA ALA A 332 -11.07 -10.90 -21.44
C ALA A 332 -10.55 -9.48 -21.10
N PRO A 333 -10.19 -8.66 -22.12
CA PRO A 333 -9.50 -7.39 -21.91
C PRO A 333 -10.30 -6.40 -21.07
N GLY A 334 -11.64 -6.34 -21.23
CA GLY A 334 -12.50 -5.48 -20.41
C GLY A 334 -12.40 -5.81 -18.91
N ALA A 335 -12.45 -7.09 -18.54
CA ALA A 335 -12.34 -7.52 -17.15
C ALA A 335 -10.93 -7.28 -16.57
N VAL A 336 -9.89 -7.51 -17.37
CA VAL A 336 -8.49 -7.27 -16.98
C VAL A 336 -8.15 -5.79 -16.90
N LEU A 337 -8.84 -4.92 -17.65
CA LEU A 337 -8.70 -3.46 -17.52
C LEU A 337 -9.57 -2.88 -16.38
N GLY A 338 -10.58 -3.62 -15.90
CA GLY A 338 -11.61 -3.07 -15.02
C GLY A 338 -12.55 -2.12 -15.76
N LEU A 339 -12.76 -2.34 -17.06
CA LEU A 339 -13.52 -1.48 -17.97
C LEU A 339 -14.55 -2.30 -18.78
N SER A 340 -15.27 -3.20 -18.09
CA SER A 340 -16.23 -4.11 -18.74
C SER A 340 -17.52 -3.40 -19.16
N ASP A 341 -17.98 -2.41 -18.41
CA ASP A 341 -19.20 -1.68 -18.73
C ASP A 341 -18.95 -0.39 -19.52
N ALA A 342 -19.97 0.09 -20.23
CA ALA A 342 -19.84 1.26 -21.10
C ALA A 342 -19.70 2.58 -20.32
N ALA A 343 -20.27 2.67 -19.11
CA ALA A 343 -20.21 3.88 -18.29
C ALA A 343 -18.79 4.06 -17.72
N ALA A 344 -18.18 2.99 -17.22
CA ALA A 344 -16.80 2.96 -16.77
C ALA A 344 -15.84 3.30 -17.90
N ARG A 345 -16.08 2.80 -19.12
CA ARG A 345 -15.27 3.17 -20.30
C ARG A 345 -15.36 4.66 -20.62
N ALA A 346 -16.56 5.22 -20.61
CA ALA A 346 -16.76 6.65 -20.83
C ALA A 346 -16.11 7.51 -19.73
N GLU A 347 -16.12 7.03 -18.48
CA GLU A 347 -15.45 7.71 -17.36
C GLU A 347 -13.92 7.59 -17.44
N ALA A 348 -13.40 6.40 -17.71
CA ALA A 348 -11.98 6.17 -17.92
C ALA A 348 -11.43 7.00 -19.08
N GLU A 349 -12.19 7.22 -20.15
CA GLU A 349 -11.77 8.08 -21.26
C GLU A 349 -11.43 9.51 -20.83
N ARG A 350 -12.10 10.02 -19.79
CA ARG A 350 -11.83 11.35 -19.22
C ARG A 350 -10.68 11.36 -18.23
N LEU A 351 -10.40 10.24 -17.57
CA LEU A 351 -9.46 10.14 -16.45
C LEU A 351 -8.09 9.56 -16.85
N LEU A 352 -8.07 8.59 -17.76
CA LEU A 352 -6.88 7.92 -18.25
C LEU A 352 -6.20 8.76 -19.34
N ASP A 353 -4.87 8.82 -19.27
CA ASP A 353 -4.04 9.35 -20.34
C ASP A 353 -3.68 8.24 -21.35
N ALA A 354 -4.66 7.91 -22.20
CA ALA A 354 -4.48 6.91 -23.26
C ALA A 354 -3.40 7.34 -24.28
N ALA A 355 -3.19 8.64 -24.46
CA ALA A 355 -2.17 9.17 -25.35
C ALA A 355 -0.75 8.87 -24.82
N ALA A 356 -0.53 8.95 -23.51
CA ALA A 356 0.72 8.53 -22.88
C ALA A 356 1.03 7.03 -23.07
N LEU A 357 0.01 6.21 -23.31
CA LEU A 357 0.14 4.79 -23.67
C LEU A 357 0.26 4.56 -25.18
N GLY A 358 0.21 5.61 -26.02
CA GLY A 358 0.21 5.49 -27.47
C GLY A 358 -1.04 4.79 -28.03
N VAL A 359 -2.17 4.90 -27.33
CA VAL A 359 -3.45 4.31 -27.75
C VAL A 359 -4.33 5.41 -28.33
N ASP A 360 -4.51 5.36 -29.64
CA ASP A 360 -5.45 6.20 -30.37
C ASP A 360 -6.84 5.56 -30.43
N GLY A 361 -7.87 6.41 -30.36
CA GLY A 361 -9.28 6.01 -30.50
C GLY A 361 -10.06 6.08 -29.19
N SER A 362 -11.40 5.98 -29.30
CA SER A 362 -12.27 6.08 -28.12
C SER A 362 -12.24 4.80 -27.30
N LEU A 363 -12.18 4.94 -25.97
CA LEU A 363 -12.30 3.80 -25.06
C LEU A 363 -13.73 3.25 -25.01
N THR A 364 -14.72 4.01 -25.51
CA THR A 364 -16.10 3.53 -25.66
C THR A 364 -16.26 2.53 -26.80
N ASP A 365 -15.28 2.41 -27.71
CA ASP A 365 -15.20 1.31 -28.67
C ASP A 365 -14.50 0.10 -28.02
N GLU A 366 -15.20 -1.03 -27.91
CA GLU A 366 -14.66 -2.27 -27.33
C GLU A 366 -13.46 -2.80 -28.10
N ARG A 367 -13.35 -2.48 -29.39
CA ARG A 367 -12.20 -2.85 -30.23
C ARG A 367 -10.90 -2.17 -29.81
N THR A 368 -10.97 -1.10 -29.02
CA THR A 368 -9.81 -0.40 -28.47
C THR A 368 -9.25 -1.14 -27.25
N LEU A 369 -10.05 -1.92 -26.52
CA LEU A 369 -9.65 -2.56 -25.26
C LEU A 369 -8.47 -3.54 -25.40
N PRO A 370 -8.40 -4.42 -26.42
CA PRO A 370 -7.22 -5.29 -26.60
C PRO A 370 -5.92 -4.49 -26.81
N ARG A 371 -5.99 -3.37 -27.55
CA ARG A 371 -4.82 -2.49 -27.77
C ARG A 371 -4.43 -1.78 -26.49
N LEU A 372 -5.42 -1.26 -25.75
CA LEU A 372 -5.18 -0.63 -24.46
C LEU A 372 -4.53 -1.60 -23.48
N LEU A 373 -5.04 -2.84 -23.38
CA LEU A 373 -4.45 -3.89 -22.54
C LEU A 373 -3.00 -4.14 -22.92
N ALA A 374 -2.71 -4.32 -24.22
CA ALA A 374 -1.36 -4.58 -24.69
C ALA A 374 -0.37 -3.46 -24.34
N GLN A 375 -0.80 -2.19 -24.47
CA GLN A 375 0.06 -1.03 -24.16
C GLN A 375 0.19 -0.73 -22.66
N ALA A 376 -0.86 -0.99 -21.87
CA ALA A 376 -0.85 -0.78 -20.43
C ALA A 376 -0.07 -1.90 -19.70
N ARG A 377 0.03 -3.10 -20.29
CA ARG A 377 0.63 -4.26 -19.63
C ARG A 377 2.11 -4.01 -19.32
N MET A 378 2.46 -4.17 -18.05
CA MET A 378 3.84 -4.12 -17.61
C MET A 378 4.53 -5.47 -17.85
N ARG A 379 5.79 -5.45 -18.29
CA ARG A 379 6.61 -6.65 -18.46
C ARG A 379 6.91 -7.25 -17.07
N PRO A 380 6.52 -8.51 -16.79
CA PRO A 380 6.90 -9.17 -15.54
C PRO A 380 8.41 -9.44 -15.54
N LEU A 381 9.07 -9.11 -14.43
CA LEU A 381 10.49 -9.40 -14.20
C LEU A 381 10.64 -10.57 -13.23
N THR A 382 9.89 -10.51 -12.12
CA THR A 382 9.92 -11.50 -11.05
C THR A 382 8.51 -11.62 -10.48
N ASP A 383 8.08 -12.83 -10.17
CA ASP A 383 6.87 -13.08 -9.39
C ASP A 383 7.08 -14.31 -8.52
N ARG A 384 7.40 -14.11 -7.24
CA ARG A 384 7.80 -15.17 -6.33
C ARG A 384 6.85 -15.23 -5.16
N ARG A 385 6.34 -16.43 -4.91
CA ARG A 385 5.55 -16.77 -3.72
C ARG A 385 6.46 -17.46 -2.73
N SER A 386 6.32 -17.09 -1.47
CA SER A 386 6.96 -17.82 -0.39
C SER A 386 6.37 -19.23 -0.33
N PRO A 387 7.18 -20.27 -0.08
CA PRO A 387 6.69 -21.63 0.03
C PRO A 387 5.62 -21.70 1.12
N ALA A 388 4.56 -22.47 0.87
CA ALA A 388 3.58 -22.81 1.88
C ALA A 388 4.31 -23.50 3.03
N SER A 389 4.07 -23.04 4.26
CA SER A 389 4.63 -23.66 5.48
C SER A 389 3.76 -24.81 5.94
#